data_AF-A0A518LK30-F1
#
_entry.id   AF-A0A518LK30-F1
#
_cell.length_a   1.000
_cell.length_b   1.000
_cell.length_c   1.000
_cell.angle_alpha   90.00
_cell.angle_beta   90.00
_cell.angle_gamma   90.00
#
_symmetry.space_group_name_H-M   'P 1'
#
loop_
_entity.id
_entity.type
_entity.pdbx_description
1 polymer ?
#
loop_
_entity_poly.entity_id
_entity_poly.type
_entity_poly.pdbx_seq_one_letter_code
_entity_poly.pdbx_strand_id
1 'polypeptide(L)'
;MTRRLLRQRGATVIELAICMVILGIALPPLVGAFADASRQSMEPAANTVAGFLAIERMEQMVARRYRGTGGYSQITEANFPAESPVTGFAGFSRSVTVSLVNSSLASVGSDQGYKKVRVTVTWQGGARSLVIERVFAEFVP
;
A
#
# COMPACT_ATOMS: atom_id res chain seq x y z
N MET A 1 27.89 56.76 -28.09
CA MET A 1 27.22 55.44 -28.01
C MET A 1 28.15 54.35 -28.53
N THR A 2 28.99 53.79 -27.66
CA THR A 2 29.96 52.74 -28.01
C THR A 2 29.34 51.36 -27.82
N ARG A 3 29.02 50.67 -28.93
CA ARG A 3 28.59 49.26 -28.94
C ARG A 3 29.78 48.38 -28.51
N ARG A 4 29.69 47.77 -27.33
CA ARG A 4 30.54 46.63 -26.96
C ARG A 4 30.16 45.45 -27.86
N LEU A 5 31.03 45.10 -28.79
CA LEU A 5 30.99 43.82 -29.49
C LEU A 5 31.21 42.72 -28.45
N LEU A 6 30.15 42.00 -28.09
CA LEU A 6 30.22 40.78 -27.31
C LEU A 6 31.04 39.78 -28.11
N ARG A 7 32.25 39.48 -27.63
CA ARG A 7 33.19 38.54 -28.20
C ARG A 7 32.55 37.15 -28.23
N GLN A 8 32.06 36.73 -29.40
CA GLN A 8 31.63 35.34 -29.63
C GLN A 8 32.87 34.45 -29.71
N ARG A 9 33.25 33.85 -28.57
CA ARG A 9 34.25 32.79 -28.52
C ARG A 9 33.54 31.49 -28.88
N GLY A 10 33.93 30.85 -29.99
CA GLY A 10 33.45 29.52 -30.37
C GLY A 10 33.94 28.46 -29.37
N ALA A 11 33.18 27.36 -29.26
CA ALA A 11 33.53 26.23 -28.39
C ALA A 11 34.85 25.58 -28.84
N THR A 12 35.68 25.21 -27.87
CA THR A 12 36.96 24.53 -28.18
C THR A 12 36.77 23.01 -28.30
N VAL A 13 37.66 22.33 -29.02
CA VAL A 13 37.62 20.85 -29.14
C VAL A 13 37.72 20.18 -27.77
N ILE A 14 38.54 20.72 -26.87
CA ILE A 14 38.69 20.20 -25.51
C ILE A 14 37.41 20.40 -24.68
N GLU A 15 36.70 21.51 -24.88
CA GLU A 15 35.41 21.79 -24.23
C GLU A 15 34.33 20.81 -24.70
N LEU A 16 34.28 20.50 -26.00
CA LEU A 16 33.41 19.44 -26.53
C LEU A 16 33.76 18.06 -25.98
N ALA A 17 35.05 17.73 -25.89
CA ALA A 17 35.50 16.45 -25.34
C ALA A 17 35.12 16.29 -23.85
N ILE A 18 35.34 17.34 -23.04
CA ILE A 18 34.93 17.35 -21.62
C ILE A 18 33.40 17.27 -21.51
N CYS A 19 32.65 17.95 -22.38
CA CYS A 19 31.19 17.89 -22.39
C CYS A 19 30.68 16.47 -22.68
N MET A 20 31.26 15.76 -23.66
CA MET A 20 30.91 14.36 -23.94
C MET A 20 31.20 13.43 -22.76
N VAL A 21 32.32 13.63 -22.05
CA VAL A 21 32.64 12.85 -20.84
C VAL A 21 31.63 13.12 -19.73
N ILE A 22 31.30 14.39 -19.47
CA ILE A 22 30.31 14.77 -18.45
C ILE A 22 28.94 14.18 -18.80
N LEU A 23 28.48 14.32 -20.04
CA LEU A 23 27.20 13.75 -20.49
C LEU A 23 27.19 12.22 -20.41
N GLY A 24 28.30 11.57 -20.76
CA GLY A 24 28.44 10.12 -20.68
C GLY A 24 28.26 9.59 -19.25
N ILE A 25 28.71 10.33 -18.24
CA ILE A 25 28.55 9.96 -16.82
C ILE A 25 27.19 10.38 -16.28
N ALA A 26 26.62 11.50 -16.77
CA ALA A 26 25.36 12.05 -16.28
C ALA A 26 24.11 11.31 -16.80
N LEU A 27 24.13 10.80 -18.03
CA LEU A 27 22.96 10.18 -18.67
C LEU A 27 22.49 8.86 -18.01
N PRO A 28 23.38 7.90 -17.65
CA PRO A 28 22.94 6.63 -17.05
C PRO A 28 22.11 6.78 -15.76
N PRO A 29 22.51 7.55 -14.73
CA PRO A 29 21.69 7.70 -13.53
C PRO A 29 20.38 8.45 -13.80
N LEU A 30 20.35 9.36 -14.77
CA LEU A 30 19.13 10.08 -15.16
C LEU A 30 18.09 9.12 -15.75
N VAL A 31 18.48 8.23 -16.66
CA VAL A 31 17.58 7.21 -17.21
C VAL A 31 17.11 6.24 -16.12
N GLY A 32 18.00 5.84 -15.21
CA GLY A 32 17.65 5.01 -14.05
C GLY A 32 16.57 5.67 -13.18
N ALA A 33 16.74 6.94 -12.83
CA ALA A 33 15.76 7.70 -12.05
C ALA A 33 14.39 7.80 -12.74
N PHE A 34 14.35 7.96 -14.07
CA PHE A 34 13.07 7.96 -14.82
C PHE A 34 12.39 6.59 -14.81
N ALA A 35 13.15 5.51 -14.98
CA ALA A 35 12.61 4.15 -14.91
C ALA A 35 12.02 3.86 -13.53
N ASP A 36 12.71 4.26 -12.46
CA ASP A 36 12.23 4.09 -11.09
C ASP A 36 11.02 4.97 -10.78
N ALA A 37 11.02 6.23 -11.22
CA ALA A 37 9.86 7.11 -11.09
C ALA A 37 8.61 6.54 -11.80
N SER A 38 8.79 5.94 -12.98
CA SER A 38 7.71 5.27 -13.71
C SER A 38 7.16 4.06 -12.94
N ARG A 39 8.04 3.22 -12.37
CA ARG A 39 7.63 2.08 -11.53
C ARG A 39 6.90 2.53 -10.27
N GLN A 40 7.42 3.55 -9.60
CA GLN A 40 6.80 4.14 -8.41
C GLN A 40 5.41 4.71 -8.72
N SER A 41 5.17 5.19 -9.95
CA SER A 41 3.88 5.76 -10.35
C SER A 41 2.75 4.73 -10.49
N MET A 42 3.06 3.44 -10.63
CA MET A 42 2.05 2.37 -10.65
C MET A 42 1.64 1.92 -9.24
N GLU A 43 2.42 2.26 -8.22
CA GLU A 43 2.18 1.87 -6.82
C GLU A 43 0.92 2.51 -6.21
N PRO A 44 0.60 3.80 -6.43
CA PRO A 44 -0.64 4.41 -5.94
C PRO A 44 -1.90 3.69 -6.40
N ALA A 45 -1.95 3.27 -7.67
CA ALA A 45 -3.13 2.58 -8.21
C ALA A 45 -3.36 1.23 -7.51
N ALA A 46 -2.29 0.44 -7.33
CA ALA A 46 -2.37 -0.81 -6.58
C ALA A 46 -2.75 -0.60 -5.11
N ASN A 47 -2.24 0.48 -4.49
CA ASN A 47 -2.55 0.83 -3.12
C ASN A 47 -4.03 1.22 -2.94
N THR A 48 -4.59 1.96 -3.89
CA THR A 48 -6.03 2.28 -3.91
C THR A 48 -6.89 1.02 -4.03
N VAL A 49 -6.54 0.09 -4.92
CA VAL A 49 -7.25 -1.19 -5.05
C VAL A 49 -7.14 -2.02 -3.77
N ALA A 50 -5.95 -2.12 -3.18
CA ALA A 50 -5.76 -2.81 -1.91
C ALA A 50 -6.61 -2.20 -0.79
N GLY A 51 -6.68 -0.86 -0.73
CA GLY A 51 -7.53 -0.13 0.20
C GLY A 51 -9.00 -0.47 0.03
N PHE A 52 -9.53 -0.47 -1.20
CA PHE A 52 -10.91 -0.86 -1.46
C PHE A 52 -11.20 -2.31 -1.07
N LEU A 53 -10.30 -3.25 -1.39
CA LEU A 53 -10.46 -4.66 -1.00
C LEU A 53 -10.45 -4.87 0.51
N ALA A 54 -9.62 -4.11 1.23
CA ALA A 54 -9.55 -4.16 2.69
C ALA A 54 -10.82 -3.57 3.33
N ILE A 55 -11.29 -2.41 2.84
CA ILE A 55 -12.52 -1.76 3.31
C ILE A 55 -13.73 -2.63 3.01
N GLU A 56 -13.87 -3.15 1.79
CA GLU A 56 -14.95 -4.05 1.39
C GLU A 56 -15.04 -5.24 2.36
N ARG A 57 -13.90 -5.87 2.67
CA ARG A 57 -13.88 -6.97 3.63
C ARG A 57 -14.28 -6.51 5.04
N MET A 58 -13.80 -5.36 5.49
CA MET A 58 -14.18 -4.80 6.79
C MET A 58 -15.69 -4.54 6.87
N GLU A 59 -16.29 -4.00 5.81
CA GLU A 59 -17.73 -3.76 5.73
C GLU A 59 -18.54 -5.06 5.67
N GLN A 60 -18.04 -6.11 5.01
CA GLN A 60 -18.64 -7.45 5.09
C GLN A 60 -18.66 -7.98 6.54
N MET A 61 -17.62 -7.71 7.32
CA MET A 61 -17.56 -8.09 8.73
C MET A 61 -18.57 -7.30 9.58
N VAL A 62 -18.65 -5.98 9.37
CA VAL A 62 -19.66 -5.12 10.01
C VAL A 62 -21.07 -5.60 9.64
N ALA A 63 -21.35 -5.82 8.36
CA ALA A 63 -22.65 -6.30 7.90
C ALA A 63 -23.00 -7.66 8.50
N ARG A 64 -22.06 -8.61 8.56
CA ARG A 64 -22.30 -9.92 9.15
C ARG A 64 -22.56 -9.86 10.65
N ARG A 65 -21.90 -8.94 11.36
CA ARG A 65 -22.18 -8.68 12.78
C ARG A 65 -23.64 -8.29 13.02
N TYR A 66 -24.21 -7.47 12.14
CA TYR A 66 -25.61 -7.03 12.28
C TYR A 66 -26.62 -7.94 11.57
N ARG A 67 -26.16 -8.97 10.86
CA ARG A 67 -27.03 -9.89 10.10
C ARG A 67 -27.42 -11.09 10.94
N GLY A 68 -28.67 -11.10 11.39
CA GLY A 68 -29.27 -12.23 12.13
C GLY A 68 -28.91 -12.24 13.62
N THR A 69 -29.07 -13.40 14.26
CA THR A 69 -28.94 -13.54 15.73
C THR A 69 -27.52 -13.77 16.23
N GLY A 70 -26.55 -14.03 15.34
CA GLY A 70 -25.18 -14.39 15.71
C GLY A 70 -24.32 -13.21 16.21
N GLY A 71 -24.61 -11.98 15.79
CA GLY A 71 -24.00 -10.80 16.39
C GLY A 71 -22.46 -10.78 16.38
N TYR A 72 -21.90 -10.41 17.53
CA TYR A 72 -20.47 -10.35 17.82
C TYR A 72 -19.74 -11.70 17.68
N SER A 73 -20.42 -12.82 17.96
CA SER A 73 -19.83 -14.17 17.87
C SER A 73 -19.42 -14.56 16.45
N GLN A 74 -20.01 -13.91 15.43
CA GLN A 74 -19.74 -14.23 14.02
C GLN A 74 -18.43 -13.61 13.50
N ILE A 75 -17.79 -12.74 14.28
CA ILE A 75 -16.51 -12.12 13.92
C ILE A 75 -15.39 -13.12 14.24
N THR A 76 -15.19 -14.08 13.35
CA THR A 76 -14.17 -15.14 13.45
C THR A 76 -13.48 -15.33 12.12
N GLU A 77 -12.22 -15.77 12.14
CA GLU A 77 -11.45 -16.04 10.92
C GLU A 77 -12.10 -17.11 10.05
N ALA A 78 -12.76 -18.10 10.65
CA ALA A 78 -13.49 -19.14 9.94
C ALA A 78 -14.62 -18.59 9.05
N ASN A 79 -15.27 -17.51 9.47
CA ASN A 79 -16.32 -16.84 8.68
C ASN A 79 -15.76 -15.92 7.59
N PHE A 80 -14.46 -15.58 7.64
CA PHE A 80 -13.77 -14.70 6.70
C PHE A 80 -12.45 -15.33 6.27
N PRO A 81 -12.49 -16.45 5.52
CA PRO A 81 -11.29 -17.17 5.12
C PRO A 81 -10.39 -16.30 4.25
N ALA A 82 -9.09 -16.61 4.28
CA ALA A 82 -8.12 -15.98 3.40
C ALA A 82 -8.42 -16.32 1.93
N GLU A 83 -8.21 -15.34 1.06
CA GLU A 83 -8.37 -15.48 -0.39
C GLU A 83 -7.03 -15.18 -1.08
N SER A 84 -6.56 -16.11 -1.91
CA SER A 84 -5.32 -15.98 -2.66
C SER A 84 -5.43 -16.75 -3.98
N PRO A 85 -5.70 -16.08 -5.12
CA PRO A 85 -5.97 -14.65 -5.25
C PRO A 85 -7.40 -14.27 -4.85
N VAL A 86 -7.64 -12.97 -4.66
CA VAL A 86 -8.98 -12.40 -4.55
C VAL A 86 -9.70 -12.53 -5.90
N THR A 87 -10.93 -13.01 -5.89
CA THR A 87 -11.75 -13.17 -7.11
C THR A 87 -11.88 -11.83 -7.86
N GLY A 88 -11.55 -11.82 -9.15
CA GLY A 88 -11.52 -10.60 -9.97
C GLY A 88 -10.25 -9.75 -9.84
N PHE A 89 -9.36 -10.07 -8.90
CA PHE A 89 -8.12 -9.32 -8.63
C PHE A 89 -6.93 -10.28 -8.45
N ALA A 90 -6.49 -10.91 -9.54
CA ALA A 90 -5.47 -11.97 -9.56
C ALA A 90 -4.11 -11.61 -8.91
N GLY A 91 -3.76 -10.31 -8.85
CA GLY A 91 -2.51 -9.83 -8.24
C GLY A 91 -2.58 -9.56 -6.74
N PHE A 92 -3.74 -9.77 -6.11
CA PHE A 92 -4.01 -9.45 -4.72
C PHE A 92 -4.43 -10.70 -3.95
N SER A 93 -3.95 -10.81 -2.72
CA SER A 93 -4.42 -11.77 -1.73
C SER A 93 -4.88 -11.02 -0.49
N ARG A 94 -5.87 -11.54 0.23
CA ARG A 94 -6.35 -10.92 1.46
C ARG A 94 -6.54 -11.96 2.56
N SER A 95 -6.26 -11.58 3.79
CA SER A 95 -6.48 -12.39 4.98
C SER A 95 -7.06 -11.55 6.11
N VAL A 96 -7.77 -12.21 7.02
CA VAL A 96 -8.33 -11.61 8.22
C VAL A 96 -7.70 -12.31 9.42
N THR A 97 -7.22 -11.53 10.38
CA THR A 97 -6.77 -12.02 11.68
C THR A 97 -7.64 -11.39 12.76
N VAL A 98 -8.14 -12.21 13.68
CA VAL A 98 -8.97 -11.76 14.80
C VAL A 98 -8.25 -12.07 16.11
N SER A 99 -7.87 -11.01 16.83
CA SER A 99 -7.25 -11.13 18.15
C SER A 99 -8.21 -10.69 19.24
N LEU A 100 -8.30 -11.48 20.31
CA LEU A 100 -9.04 -11.10 21.52
C LEU A 100 -8.24 -10.05 22.29
N VAL A 101 -8.87 -8.93 22.63
CA VAL A 101 -8.24 -7.84 23.37
C VAL A 101 -9.11 -7.41 24.55
N ASN A 102 -8.54 -6.63 25.48
CA ASN A 102 -9.29 -5.96 26.53
C ASN A 102 -9.61 -4.50 26.17
N SER A 103 -10.23 -3.74 27.08
CA SER A 103 -10.55 -2.33 26.91
C SER A 103 -9.32 -1.42 26.71
N SER A 104 -8.14 -1.86 27.14
CA SER A 104 -6.85 -1.20 26.92
C SER A 104 -6.15 -1.68 25.64
N LEU A 105 -6.83 -2.46 24.79
CA LEU A 105 -6.32 -3.05 23.54
C LEU A 105 -5.15 -4.04 23.70
N ALA A 106 -4.90 -4.51 24.93
CA ALA A 106 -3.92 -5.55 25.20
C ALA A 106 -4.48 -6.93 24.84
N SER A 107 -3.63 -7.81 24.29
CA SER A 107 -4.04 -9.17 23.93
C SER A 107 -4.43 -9.96 25.17
N VAL A 108 -5.51 -10.73 25.06
CA VAL A 108 -6.01 -11.60 26.13
C VAL A 108 -6.27 -13.01 25.59
N GLY A 109 -6.27 -14.01 26.47
CA GLY A 109 -6.50 -15.42 26.10
C GLY A 109 -7.97 -15.84 26.04
N SER A 110 -8.89 -14.96 26.43
CA SER A 110 -10.33 -15.22 26.49
C SER A 110 -11.13 -14.01 26.03
N ASP A 111 -12.34 -14.23 25.54
CA ASP A 111 -13.19 -13.18 24.99
C ASP A 111 -13.71 -12.30 26.13
N GLN A 112 -13.28 -11.04 26.17
CA GLN A 112 -13.73 -10.02 27.12
C GLN A 112 -14.68 -9.00 26.48
N GLY A 113 -15.24 -9.34 25.31
CA GLY A 113 -16.11 -8.44 24.56
C GLY A 113 -15.34 -7.42 23.72
N TYR A 114 -14.04 -7.59 23.48
CA TYR A 114 -13.31 -6.79 22.48
C TYR A 114 -12.49 -7.68 21.55
N LYS A 115 -12.68 -7.49 20.24
CA LYS A 115 -11.96 -8.18 19.17
C LYS A 115 -11.27 -7.15 18.30
N LYS A 116 -9.95 -7.23 18.20
CA LYS A 116 -9.18 -6.48 17.23
C LYS A 116 -9.09 -7.29 15.95
N VAL A 117 -9.70 -6.77 14.91
CA VAL A 117 -9.71 -7.36 13.57
C VAL A 117 -8.67 -6.65 12.75
N ARG A 118 -7.80 -7.42 12.11
CA ARG A 118 -6.81 -6.96 11.15
C ARG A 118 -7.15 -7.56 9.79
N VAL A 119 -7.43 -6.72 8.81
CA VAL A 119 -7.54 -7.13 7.41
C VAL A 119 -6.23 -6.77 6.72
N THR A 120 -5.55 -7.77 6.19
CA THR A 120 -4.30 -7.62 5.45
C THR A 120 -4.54 -7.92 3.99
N VAL A 121 -4.16 -7.00 3.10
CA VAL A 121 -4.16 -7.21 1.65
C VAL A 121 -2.73 -7.14 1.16
N THR A 122 -2.28 -8.17 0.46
CA THR A 122 -0.92 -8.27 -0.09
C THR A 122 -0.95 -8.32 -1.61
N TRP A 123 0.02 -7.68 -2.26
CA TRP A 123 0.21 -7.74 -3.71
C TRP A 123 1.69 -7.85 -4.08
N GLN A 124 1.99 -8.03 -5.38
CA GLN A 124 3.35 -8.28 -5.87
C GLN A 124 4.00 -9.51 -5.19
N GLY A 125 3.25 -10.62 -5.12
CA GLY A 125 3.75 -11.86 -4.50
C GLY A 125 4.04 -11.75 -3.00
N GLY A 126 3.44 -10.77 -2.31
CA GLY A 126 3.64 -10.54 -0.87
C GLY A 126 4.69 -9.48 -0.53
N ALA A 127 5.38 -8.90 -1.52
CA ALA A 127 6.37 -7.85 -1.30
C ALA A 127 5.76 -6.54 -0.77
N ARG A 128 4.46 -6.32 -1.02
CA ARG A 128 3.73 -5.13 -0.58
C ARG A 128 2.47 -5.55 0.16
N SER A 129 2.12 -4.77 1.19
CA SER A 129 0.95 -5.04 2.03
C SER A 129 0.29 -3.75 2.49
N LEU A 130 -1.03 -3.77 2.58
CA LEU A 130 -1.85 -2.75 3.24
C LEU A 130 -2.65 -3.43 4.35
N VAL A 131 -2.71 -2.78 5.50
CA VAL A 131 -3.37 -3.30 6.69
C VAL A 131 -4.38 -2.28 7.20
N ILE A 132 -5.61 -2.72 7.44
CA ILE A 132 -6.63 -1.95 8.14
C ILE A 132 -7.00 -2.70 9.41
N GLU A 133 -6.96 -2.00 10.54
CA GLU A 133 -7.37 -2.52 11.83
C GLU A 133 -8.66 -1.85 12.31
N ARG A 134 -9.53 -2.65 12.93
CA ARG A 134 -10.73 -2.15 13.61
C ARG A 134 -11.00 -2.97 14.86
N VAL A 135 -11.47 -2.31 15.90
CA VAL A 135 -11.92 -2.97 17.13
C VAL A 135 -13.43 -3.11 17.08
N PHE A 136 -13.90 -4.31 17.35
CA PHE A 136 -15.30 -4.63 17.56
C PHE A 136 -15.51 -4.90 19.05
N ALA A 137 -16.42 -4.16 19.67
CA ALA A 137 -16.83 -4.38 21.05
C ALA A 137 -18.14 -5.16 21.08
N GLU A 138 -18.35 -6.08 22.01
CA GLU A 138 -19.67 -6.64 22.30
C GLU A 138 -20.53 -5.55 22.95
N PHE A 139 -21.78 -5.43 22.51
CA PHE A 139 -22.73 -4.51 23.13
C PHE A 139 -23.64 -5.32 24.04
N VAL A 140 -23.48 -5.11 25.35
CA VAL A 140 -24.42 -5.61 26.36
C VAL A 140 -25.23 -4.38 26.81
N PRO A 141 -26.55 -4.33 26.52
CA PRO A 141 -27.41 -3.20 26.90
C PRO A 141 -27.57 -3.04 28.42
#